data_AF-A0A0S4L9H0-F1
#
_entry.id   AF-A0A0S4L9H0-F1
#
_cell.length_a   1.000
_cell.length_b   1.000
_cell.length_c   1.000
_cell.angle_alpha   90.00
_cell.angle_beta   90.00
_cell.angle_gamma   90.00
#
_symmetry.space_group_name_H-M   'P 1'
#
loop_
_entity.id
_entity.type
_entity.pdbx_description
1 polymer ?
#
loop_
_entity_poly.entity_id
_entity_poly.type
_entity_poly.pdbx_seq_one_letter_code
_entity_poly.pdbx_strand_id
1 'polypeptide(L)'
;MQCNAHGIEHRLTKIKPPWTNGQVERMNRTIKDATLKRDHDDNHRQLEAHLHDFINAYNYGRRLKTLKGLTPFEYIGNIWTQEPERFTANPPHQMLGLNT
;
A
#
# COMPACT_ATOMS: atom_id res chain seq x y z
N MET A 1 -8.97 22.53 0.50
CA MET A 1 -9.61 21.27 0.95
C MET A 1 -9.60 20.25 -0.19
N GLN A 2 -8.51 19.51 -0.38
CA GLN A 2 -8.43 18.54 -1.49
C GLN A 2 -9.38 17.35 -1.30
N CYS A 3 -9.52 16.86 -0.07
CA CYS A 3 -10.39 15.71 0.21
C CYS A 3 -11.86 16.04 -0.07
N ASN A 4 -12.33 17.23 0.33
CA ASN A 4 -13.69 17.69 0.01
C ASN A 4 -13.90 17.83 -1.50
N ALA A 5 -12.91 18.35 -2.23
CA ALA A 5 -12.98 18.48 -3.69
C ALA A 5 -13.11 17.12 -4.41
N HIS A 6 -12.63 16.04 -3.80
CA HIS A 6 -12.73 14.67 -4.32
C HIS A 6 -13.84 13.84 -3.65
N GLY A 7 -14.70 14.45 -2.83
CA GLY A 7 -15.75 13.74 -2.10
C GLY A 7 -15.24 12.70 -1.09
N ILE A 8 -13.99 12.83 -0.62
CA ILE A 8 -13.38 11.91 0.36
C ILE A 8 -13.85 12.30 1.75
N GLU A 9 -14.71 11.45 2.32
CA GLU A 9 -15.18 11.58 3.70
C GLU A 9 -14.06 11.24 4.70
N HIS A 10 -13.83 12.14 5.66
CA HIS A 10 -12.86 11.90 6.74
C HIS A 10 -13.56 11.25 7.93
N ARG A 11 -13.17 10.01 8.24
CA ARG A 11 -13.63 9.30 9.44
C ARG A 11 -12.48 9.12 10.41
N LEU A 12 -12.67 9.57 11.65
CA LEU A 12 -11.74 9.31 12.75
C LEU A 12 -12.23 8.10 13.55
N THR A 13 -11.31 7.20 13.85
CA THR A 13 -11.59 6.05 14.72
C THR A 13 -11.62 6.49 16.18
N LYS A 14 -12.40 5.79 17.01
CA LYS A 14 -12.38 6.02 18.46
C LYS A 14 -11.03 5.56 19.01
N ILE A 15 -10.46 6.36 19.91
CA ILE A 15 -9.27 5.99 20.67
C ILE A 15 -9.64 4.77 21.56
N LYS A 16 -8.92 3.63 21.45
CA LYS A 16 -8.91 2.45 22.37
C LYS A 16 -9.71 1.17 22.11
N PRO A 17 -10.17 0.84 20.89
CA PRO A 17 -10.26 -0.57 20.55
C PRO A 17 -9.22 -0.93 19.47
N PRO A 18 -8.06 -1.49 19.86
CA PRO A 18 -6.95 -1.78 18.94
C PRO A 18 -7.33 -2.76 17.82
N TRP A 19 -8.42 -3.51 17.97
CA TRP A 19 -8.91 -4.43 16.95
C TRP A 19 -9.55 -3.74 15.74
N THR A 20 -9.95 -2.47 15.86
CA THR A 20 -10.60 -1.69 14.79
C THR A 20 -9.66 -0.72 14.07
N ASN A 21 -8.48 -0.46 14.64
CA ASN A 21 -7.52 0.54 14.16
C ASN A 21 -6.12 -0.05 14.09
N GLY A 22 -5.97 -1.11 13.28
CA GLY A 22 -4.73 -1.90 13.27
C GLY A 22 -4.28 -2.37 11.90
N GLN A 23 -4.90 -1.91 10.81
CA GLN A 23 -4.47 -2.29 9.46
C GLN A 23 -3.27 -1.46 9.03
N VAL A 24 -3.38 -0.13 9.08
CA VAL A 24 -2.27 0.80 8.78
C VAL A 24 -1.12 0.59 9.76
N GLU A 25 -1.41 0.41 11.05
CA GLU A 25 -0.40 0.18 12.09
C GLU A 25 0.33 -1.16 11.90
N ARG A 26 -0.37 -2.23 11.47
CA ARG A 26 0.28 -3.51 11.13
C ARG A 26 1.14 -3.38 9.88
N MET A 27 0.66 -2.66 8.87
CA MET A 27 1.45 -2.40 7.66
C MET A 27 2.70 -1.58 7.98
N ASN A 28 2.57 -0.51 8.74
CA ASN A 28 3.69 0.32 9.19
C ASN A 28 4.72 -0.51 9.98
N ARG A 29 4.28 -1.43 10.83
CA ARG A 29 5.19 -2.37 11.52
C ARG A 29 5.92 -3.27 10.54
N THR A 30 5.23 -3.81 9.54
CA THR A 30 5.82 -4.67 8.51
C THR A 30 6.87 -3.94 7.69
N ILE A 31 6.58 -2.70 7.28
CA ILE A 31 7.55 -1.84 6.57
C ILE A 31 8.78 -1.60 7.44
N LYS A 32 8.59 -1.18 8.69
CA LYS A 32 9.70 -0.93 9.64
C LYS A 32 10.54 -2.18 9.90
N ASP A 33 9.91 -3.33 10.04
CA ASP A 33 10.59 -4.60 10.29
C ASP A 33 11.37 -5.08 9.05
N ALA A 34 10.93 -4.71 7.84
CA ALA A 34 11.56 -5.11 6.59
C ALA A 34 12.65 -4.13 6.10
N THR A 35 12.60 -2.87 6.53
CA THR A 35 13.55 -1.81 6.13
C THR A 35 14.42 -1.43 7.33
N LEU A 36 13.91 -0.54 8.19
CA LEU A 36 14.62 0.13 9.29
C LEU A 36 15.28 -0.78 10.34
N LYS A 37 14.79 -2.01 10.52
CA LYS A 37 15.35 -2.93 11.53
C LYS A 37 16.40 -3.89 10.99
N ARG A 38 16.53 -4.01 9.67
CA ARG A 38 17.42 -4.97 9.02
C ARG A 38 18.64 -4.28 8.43
N ASP A 39 18.42 -3.09 7.90
CA ASP A 39 19.43 -2.32 7.18
C ASP A 39 19.66 -0.97 7.89
N HIS A 40 20.89 -0.47 7.83
CA HIS A 40 21.23 0.88 8.30
C HIS A 40 21.27 1.83 7.10
N ASP A 41 20.43 2.86 7.13
CA ASP A 41 20.43 3.92 6.12
C ASP A 41 21.29 5.10 6.62
N ASP A 42 22.35 5.43 5.89
CA ASP A 42 23.25 6.53 6.24
C ASP A 42 22.63 7.90 5.95
N ASN A 43 21.66 7.95 5.03
CA ASN A 43 20.98 9.19 4.65
C ASN A 43 19.55 8.94 4.17
N HIS A 44 18.79 10.03 4.06
CA HIS A 44 17.38 9.97 3.67
C HIS A 44 17.14 9.38 2.27
N ARG A 45 18.06 9.56 1.32
CA ARG A 45 17.91 9.03 -0.04
C ARG A 45 18.02 7.51 -0.07
N GLN A 46 18.90 6.92 0.74
CA GLN A 46 19.00 5.47 0.87
C GLN A 46 17.72 4.88 1.48
N LEU A 47 17.19 5.52 2.54
CA LEU A 47 15.91 5.13 3.12
C LEU A 47 14.77 5.21 2.10
N GLU A 48 14.71 6.30 1.32
CA GLU A 48 13.70 6.46 0.26
C GLU A 48 13.79 5.35 -0.79
N ALA A 49 15.00 5.02 -1.25
CA ALA A 49 15.23 3.91 -2.19
C ALA A 49 14.80 2.56 -1.60
N HIS A 50 15.19 2.24 -0.37
CA HIS A 50 14.78 1.00 0.30
C HIS A 50 13.27 0.90 0.52
N LEU A 51 12.61 2.01 0.83
CA LEU A 51 11.14 2.05 0.92
C LEU A 51 10.50 1.77 -0.44
N HIS A 52 11.02 2.36 -1.52
CA HIS A 52 10.55 2.09 -2.87
C HIS A 52 10.72 0.62 -3.27
N ASP A 53 11.89 0.04 -3.00
CA ASP A 53 12.18 -1.36 -3.27
C ASP A 53 11.25 -2.28 -2.49
N PHE A 54 11.02 -2.00 -1.20
CA PHE A 54 10.06 -2.74 -0.39
C PHE A 54 8.65 -2.66 -0.95
N ILE A 55 8.17 -1.46 -1.29
CA ILE A 55 6.83 -1.24 -1.84
C ILE A 55 6.66 -2.00 -3.15
N ASN A 56 7.66 -1.94 -4.04
CA ASN A 56 7.65 -2.66 -5.32
C ASN A 56 7.62 -4.18 -5.10
N ALA A 57 8.51 -4.70 -4.28
CA ALA A 57 8.56 -6.11 -3.96
C ALA A 57 7.25 -6.59 -3.31
N TYR A 58 6.66 -5.80 -2.41
CA TYR A 58 5.41 -6.15 -1.75
C TYR A 58 4.22 -6.14 -2.71
N ASN A 59 4.05 -5.09 -3.51
CA ASN A 59 2.89 -4.93 -4.37
C ASN A 59 2.92 -5.84 -5.60
N TYR A 60 4.11 -6.10 -6.17
CA TYR A 60 4.25 -6.81 -7.44
C TYR A 60 4.92 -8.17 -7.34
N GLY A 61 5.80 -8.39 -6.36
CA GLY A 61 6.54 -9.66 -6.22
C GLY A 61 5.95 -10.61 -5.19
N ARG A 62 5.37 -10.08 -4.11
CA ARG A 62 4.95 -10.87 -2.96
C ARG A 62 3.53 -11.41 -3.12
N ARG A 63 3.42 -12.73 -3.29
CA ARG A 63 2.13 -13.44 -3.26
C ARG A 63 1.64 -13.61 -1.81
N LEU A 64 0.41 -13.20 -1.54
CA LEU A 64 -0.17 -13.22 -0.19
C LEU A 64 -1.23 -14.31 -0.05
N LYS A 65 -1.11 -15.14 0.99
CA LYS A 65 -2.10 -16.21 1.28
C LYS A 65 -3.51 -15.65 1.51
N THR A 66 -3.61 -14.50 2.16
CA THR A 66 -4.89 -13.80 2.41
C THR A 66 -5.56 -13.34 1.12
N LEU A 67 -4.79 -13.15 0.05
CA LEU A 67 -5.28 -12.81 -1.29
C LEU A 67 -5.34 -14.04 -2.21
N LYS A 68 -5.46 -15.24 -1.63
CA LYS A 68 -5.51 -16.52 -2.37
C LYS A 68 -4.27 -16.76 -3.26
N GLY A 69 -3.11 -16.27 -2.84
CA GLY A 69 -1.86 -16.41 -3.59
C GLY A 69 -1.64 -15.34 -4.67
N LEU A 70 -2.50 -14.34 -4.75
CA LEU A 70 -2.30 -13.18 -5.62
C LEU A 70 -1.34 -12.17 -4.97
N THR A 71 -0.66 -11.39 -5.81
CA THR A 71 0.01 -10.17 -5.36
C THR A 71 -1.05 -9.09 -5.07
N PRO A 72 -0.75 -8.09 -4.21
CA PRO A 72 -1.65 -6.96 -4.01
C PRO A 72 -2.08 -6.28 -5.31
N PHE A 73 -1.16 -6.15 -6.27
CA PHE A 73 -1.48 -5.56 -7.57
C PHE A 73 -2.44 -6.42 -8.39
N GLU A 74 -2.17 -7.73 -8.53
CA GLU A 74 -3.07 -8.66 -9.22
C GLU A 74 -4.47 -8.64 -8.59
N TYR A 75 -4.54 -8.59 -7.26
CA TYR A 75 -5.79 -8.53 -6.54
C TYR A 75 -6.58 -7.25 -6.86
N ILE A 76 -5.94 -6.07 -6.86
CA ILE A 76 -6.60 -4.81 -7.22
C ILE A 76 -7.09 -4.85 -8.66
N GLY A 77 -6.30 -5.36 -9.61
CA GLY A 77 -6.70 -5.51 -11.00
C GLY A 77 -7.93 -6.41 -11.18
N ASN A 78 -8.01 -7.50 -10.40
CA ASN A 78 -9.18 -8.37 -10.39
C ASN A 78 -10.43 -7.66 -9.85
N ILE A 79 -10.31 -6.93 -8.74
CA ILE A 79 -11.43 -6.16 -8.17
C ILE A 79 -11.88 -5.07 -9.15
N TRP A 80 -10.95 -4.38 -9.82
CA TRP A 80 -11.30 -3.40 -10.85
C TRP A 80 -12.07 -4.01 -12.02
N THR A 81 -11.72 -5.21 -12.44
CA THR A 81 -12.42 -5.90 -13.54
C THR A 81 -13.83 -6.33 -13.12
N GLN A 82 -14.04 -6.64 -11.84
CA GLN A 82 -15.32 -7.12 -11.30
C GLN A 82 -16.25 -5.96 -10.86
N GLU A 83 -15.69 -4.90 -10.30
CA GLU A 83 -16.38 -3.77 -9.67
C GLU A 83 -15.73 -2.43 -10.11
N PRO A 84 -15.72 -2.11 -11.41
CA PRO A 84 -15.03 -0.93 -11.95
C PRO A 84 -15.58 0.39 -11.39
N GLU A 85 -16.86 0.44 -11.01
CA GLU A 85 -17.54 1.62 -10.46
C GLU A 85 -16.97 2.07 -9.10
N ARG A 86 -16.24 1.19 -8.40
CA ARG A 86 -15.56 1.54 -7.14
C ARG A 86 -14.30 2.37 -7.36
N PHE A 87 -13.81 2.47 -8.60
CA PHE A 87 -12.56 3.12 -8.93
C PHE A 87 -12.82 4.41 -9.72
N THR A 88 -12.12 5.48 -9.35
CA THR A 88 -12.18 6.76 -10.07
C THR A 88 -11.29 6.79 -11.31
N ALA A 89 -10.35 5.85 -11.42
CA ALA A 89 -9.41 5.73 -12.52
C ALA A 89 -9.00 4.28 -12.76
N ASN A 90 -8.47 3.99 -13.95
CA ASN A 90 -8.00 2.65 -14.32
C ASN A 90 -6.66 2.32 -13.65
N PRO A 91 -6.59 1.37 -12.69
CA PRO A 91 -5.40 1.09 -11.90
C PRO A 91 -4.15 0.71 -12.71
N PRO A 92 -4.19 -0.19 -13.71
CA PRO A 92 -3.03 -0.52 -14.54
C PRO A 92 -2.45 0.66 -15.35
N HIS A 93 -3.22 1.72 -15.60
CA HIS A 93 -2.75 2.87 -16.38
C HIS A 93 -2.09 3.98 -15.54
N GLN A 94 -2.24 3.95 -14.21
CA GLN A 94 -1.64 4.96 -13.31
C GLN A 94 -0.24 4.56 -12.81
N MET A 95 0.19 3.34 -13.08
CA MET A 95 1.45 2.81 -12.60
C MET A 95 2.27 2.37 -13.80
N LEU A 96 2.92 3.32 -14.48
CA LEU A 96 4.08 3.00 -15.29
C LEU A 96 4.99 2.13 -14.40
N GLY A 97 5.02 0.83 -14.65
CA GLY A 97 5.89 -0.09 -13.94
C GLY A 97 7.34 0.37 -14.08
N LEU A 98 8.18 0.03 -13.10
CA LEU A 98 9.64 0.26 -13.06
C LEU A 98 10.12 1.22 -14.16
N ASN A 99 9.87 2.52 -13.99
CA ASN A 99 10.62 3.49 -14.77
C ASN A 99 12.08 3.29 -14.36
N THR A 100 12.84 2.73 -15.30
CA THR A 100 14.29 2.61 -15.22
C THR A 100 14.91 4.01 -15.27
#